data_AF-A0A4R6HBU3-F1
#
_entry.id   AF-A0A4R6HBU3-F1
#
_cell.length_a   1.000
_cell.length_b   1.000
_cell.length_c   1.000
_cell.angle_alpha   90.00
_cell.angle_beta   90.00
_cell.angle_gamma   90.00
#
_symmetry.space_group_name_H-M   'P 1'
#
loop_
_entity.id
_entity.type
_entity.pdbx_description
1 polymer ?
#
loop_
_entity_poly.entity_id
_entity_poly.type
_entity_poly.pdbx_seq_one_letter_code
_entity_poly.pdbx_strand_id
1 'polypeptide(L)'
;MTNPFLSPLREPPLHFTGRGEVKGFKFKQLQKSPKAYLYEVQFQKTVFYEVFERKVHERFSWVRYPKSNAFGIWAWTYYDKHLAESKFNQLTQTL
;
A
#
# COMPACT_ATOMS: atom_id res chain seq x y z
N MET A 1 2.11 -22.98 22.90
CA MET A 1 0.74 -22.54 23.25
C MET A 1 0.44 -21.29 22.42
N THR A 2 -0.39 -21.38 21.39
CA THR A 2 -0.81 -20.24 20.56
C THR A 2 -2.18 -19.76 21.04
N ASN A 3 -2.30 -18.47 21.36
CA ASN A 3 -3.57 -17.85 21.77
C ASN A 3 -4.57 -17.88 20.59
N PRO A 4 -5.70 -18.60 20.68
CA PRO A 4 -6.64 -18.77 19.57
C PRO A 4 -7.45 -17.50 19.23
N PHE A 5 -7.26 -16.40 19.96
CA PHE A 5 -8.01 -15.15 19.77
C PHE A 5 -7.26 -14.06 18.98
N LEU A 6 -6.01 -14.29 18.57
CA LEU A 6 -5.31 -13.37 17.67
C LEU A 6 -5.63 -13.75 16.22
N SER A 7 -6.65 -13.12 15.65
CA SER A 7 -6.86 -13.11 14.21
C SER A 7 -5.55 -12.69 13.52
N PRO A 8 -5.08 -13.39 12.47
CA PRO A 8 -3.87 -12.99 11.77
C PRO A 8 -4.03 -11.57 11.24
N LEU A 9 -2.96 -10.78 11.32
CA LEU A 9 -2.98 -9.40 10.86
C LEU A 9 -3.45 -9.35 9.40
N ARG A 10 -4.50 -8.57 9.14
CA ARG A 10 -5.06 -8.45 7.80
C ARG A 10 -4.26 -7.46 6.96
N GLU A 11 -3.63 -7.99 5.93
CA GLU A 11 -2.80 -7.26 4.98
C GLU A 11 -3.63 -6.72 3.80
N PRO A 12 -3.16 -5.67 3.09
CA PRO A 12 -3.80 -5.22 1.87
C PRO A 12 -3.75 -6.33 0.80
N PRO A 13 -4.82 -6.51 -0.01
CA PRO A 13 -4.88 -7.60 -0.98
C PRO A 13 -3.94 -7.36 -2.18
N LEU A 14 -3.50 -8.46 -2.82
CA LEU A 14 -2.66 -8.41 -4.01
C LEU A 14 -3.33 -7.65 -5.17
N HIS A 15 -4.65 -7.77 -5.31
CA HIS A 15 -5.43 -7.06 -6.31
C HIS A 15 -6.74 -6.59 -5.71
N PHE A 16 -7.16 -5.38 -6.06
CA PHE A 16 -8.51 -4.90 -5.71
C PHE A 16 -8.97 -3.78 -6.64
N THR A 17 -10.27 -3.54 -6.66
CA THR A 17 -10.87 -2.39 -7.34
C THR A 17 -11.28 -1.35 -6.32
N GLY A 18 -10.87 -0.11 -6.55
CA GLY A 18 -11.23 1.02 -5.71
C GLY A 18 -12.73 1.24 -5.61
N ARG A 19 -13.15 1.88 -4.52
CA ARG A 19 -14.55 2.24 -4.22
C ARG A 19 -14.62 3.72 -3.84
N GLY A 20 -15.81 4.30 -3.84
CA GLY A 20 -15.98 5.72 -3.50
C GLY A 20 -15.24 6.64 -4.48
N GLU A 21 -14.38 7.51 -3.97
CA GLU A 21 -13.60 8.49 -4.75
C GLU A 21 -12.69 7.84 -5.81
N VAL A 22 -12.20 6.62 -5.54
CA VAL A 22 -11.33 5.87 -6.46
C VAL A 22 -12.09 4.74 -7.17
N LYS A 23 -13.41 4.89 -7.35
CA LYS A 23 -14.23 3.88 -8.04
C LYS A 23 -13.72 3.65 -9.47
N GLY A 24 -13.45 2.39 -9.80
CA GLY A 24 -12.97 1.99 -11.12
C GLY A 24 -11.45 1.95 -11.27
N PHE A 25 -10.70 2.43 -10.27
CA PHE A 25 -9.25 2.26 -10.21
C PHE A 25 -8.94 0.79 -9.90
N LYS A 26 -8.00 0.21 -10.66
CA LYS A 26 -7.54 -1.17 -10.48
C LYS A 26 -6.16 -1.12 -9.83
N PHE A 27 -6.05 -1.74 -8.66
CA PHE A 27 -4.83 -1.78 -7.87
C PHE A 27 -4.22 -3.16 -7.96
N LYS A 28 -2.92 -3.23 -8.20
CA LYS A 28 -2.11 -4.45 -8.23
C LYS A 28 -0.85 -4.25 -7.39
N GLN A 29 -0.70 -5.04 -6.33
CA GLN A 29 0.50 -5.03 -5.51
C GLN A 29 1.66 -5.59 -6.33
N LEU A 30 2.71 -4.79 -6.51
CA LEU A 30 3.93 -5.23 -7.17
C LEU A 30 4.94 -5.75 -6.15
N GLN A 31 5.09 -5.05 -5.02
CA GLN A 31 6.04 -5.40 -3.98
C GLN A 31 5.48 -5.15 -2.58
N LYS A 32 5.97 -5.91 -1.61
CA LYS A 32 5.66 -5.78 -0.19
C LYS A 32 6.91 -6.10 0.63
N SER A 33 7.12 -5.35 1.70
CA SER A 33 8.09 -5.63 2.74
C SER A 33 7.43 -5.53 4.13
N PRO A 34 8.13 -5.89 5.22
CA PRO A 34 7.66 -5.61 6.57
C PRO A 34 7.47 -4.12 6.88
N LYS A 35 7.94 -3.20 6.02
CA LYS A 35 7.92 -1.75 6.25
C LYS A 35 7.14 -0.96 5.19
N ALA A 36 6.89 -1.51 4.01
CA ALA A 36 6.27 -0.76 2.91
C ALA A 36 5.51 -1.63 1.91
N TYR A 37 4.73 -0.98 1.05
CA TYR A 37 4.05 -1.55 -0.11
C TYR A 37 4.29 -0.70 -1.35
N LEU A 38 4.28 -1.35 -2.51
CA LEU A 38 4.26 -0.72 -3.83
C LEU A 38 3.11 -1.31 -4.63
N TYR A 39 2.23 -0.45 -5.11
CA TYR A 39 1.10 -0.78 -5.96
C TYR A 39 1.23 -0.11 -7.32
N GLU A 40 0.89 -0.84 -8.37
CA GLU A 40 0.49 -0.29 -9.66
C GLU A 40 -1.00 0.04 -9.61
N VAL A 41 -1.35 1.22 -10.11
CA VAL A 41 -2.71 1.71 -10.17
C VAL A 41 -3.04 2.04 -11.61
N GLN A 42 -4.03 1.34 -12.15
CA GLN A 42 -4.54 1.58 -13.49
C GLN A 42 -5.91 2.21 -13.41
N PHE A 43 -6.08 3.34 -14.08
CA PHE A 43 -7.37 3.97 -14.29
C PHE A 43 -7.51 4.42 -15.74
N GLN A 44 -8.50 3.87 -16.44
CA GLN A 44 -8.68 4.06 -17.87
C GLN A 44 -7.40 3.70 -18.66
N LYS A 45 -6.76 4.69 -19.30
CA LYS A 45 -5.52 4.54 -20.08
C LYS A 45 -4.27 5.02 -19.31
N THR A 46 -4.44 5.45 -18.06
CA THR A 46 -3.34 5.95 -17.22
C THR A 46 -2.89 4.86 -16.26
N VAL A 47 -1.57 4.72 -16.14
CA VAL A 47 -0.91 3.87 -15.14
C VAL A 47 -0.02 4.77 -14.29
N PHE A 48 -0.09 4.59 -12.98
CA PHE A 48 0.79 5.23 -12.01
C PHE A 48 1.03 4.25 -10.85
N TYR A 49 1.87 4.64 -9.92
CA TYR A 49 2.33 3.80 -8.83
C TYR A 49 2.11 4.51 -7.50
N GLU A 50 1.66 3.76 -6.50
CA GLU A 50 1.50 4.23 -5.13
C GLU A 50 2.44 3.45 -4.22
N VAL A 51 3.28 4.18 -3.49
CA VAL A 51 4.23 3.65 -2.51
C VAL A 51 3.84 4.17 -1.15
N PHE A 52 3.78 3.31 -0.13
CA PHE A 52 3.45 3.76 1.22
C PHE A 52 4.06 2.89 2.30
N GLU A 53 4.28 3.52 3.46
CA GLU A 53 4.72 2.85 4.68
C GLU A 53 3.65 1.91 5.23
N ARG A 54 4.08 0.82 5.83
CA ARG A 54 3.20 -0.14 6.50
C ARG A 54 2.74 0.41 7.85
N LYS A 55 1.48 0.82 7.92
CA LYS A 55 0.85 1.26 9.17
C LYS A 55 -0.24 0.31 9.62
N VAL A 56 -0.03 -0.29 10.79
CA VAL A 56 -0.98 -1.20 11.44
C VAL A 56 -1.98 -0.38 12.24
N HIS A 57 -3.27 -0.72 12.12
CA HIS A 57 -4.29 -0.21 13.01
C HIS A 57 -4.32 -1.06 14.29
N GLU A 58 -3.83 -0.49 15.39
CA GLU A 58 -3.68 -1.19 16.67
C GLU A 58 -4.96 -1.86 17.16
N ARG A 59 -6.12 -1.20 16.99
CA ARG A 59 -7.42 -1.71 17.49
C ARG A 59 -8.02 -2.85 16.65
N PHE A 60 -7.66 -2.96 15.37
CA PHE A 60 -8.37 -3.86 14.43
C PHE A 60 -7.44 -4.82 13.69
N SER A 61 -6.16 -4.90 14.07
CA SER A 61 -5.18 -5.84 13.52
C SER A 61 -5.22 -5.93 11.99
N TRP A 62 -5.26 -4.78 11.32
CA TRP A 62 -5.20 -4.68 9.85
C TRP A 62 -4.29 -3.53 9.44
N VAL A 63 -3.61 -3.69 8.32
CA VAL A 63 -2.78 -2.64 7.72
C VAL A 63 -3.67 -1.70 6.91
N ARG A 64 -3.50 -0.40 7.12
CA ARG A 64 -4.27 0.62 6.42
C ARG A 64 -3.65 0.92 5.05
N TYR A 65 -4.49 0.87 4.02
CA TYR A 65 -4.19 1.59 2.78
C TYR A 65 -4.26 3.11 3.05
N PRO A 66 -3.37 3.93 2.49
CA PRO A 66 -3.39 5.37 2.70
C PRO A 66 -4.70 6.02 2.26
N LYS A 67 -5.14 7.02 3.05
CA LYS A 67 -6.19 7.97 2.62
C LYS A 67 -5.52 9.12 1.86
N SER A 68 -6.30 9.94 1.16
CA SER A 68 -5.80 11.12 0.42
C SER A 68 -4.88 12.04 1.24
N ASN A 69 -5.21 12.27 2.51
CA ASN A 69 -4.39 13.10 3.42
C ASN A 69 -3.07 12.45 3.89
N ALA A 70 -2.80 11.19 3.54
CA ALA A 70 -1.53 10.53 3.83
C ALA A 70 -0.45 10.80 2.77
N PHE A 71 -0.86 11.20 1.56
CA PHE A 71 0.05 11.41 0.44
C PHE A 71 0.90 12.66 0.68
N GLY A 72 2.21 12.51 0.56
CA GLY A 72 3.21 13.50 0.96
C GLY A 72 3.74 13.34 2.39
N ILE A 73 3.09 12.51 3.23
CA ILE A 73 3.50 12.27 4.62
C ILE A 73 4.14 10.89 4.76
N TRP A 74 3.39 9.83 4.44
CA TRP A 74 3.83 8.43 4.54
C TRP A 74 3.40 7.58 3.33
N ALA A 75 2.81 8.24 2.32
CA ALA A 75 2.44 7.67 1.04
C ALA A 75 2.86 8.62 -0.08
N TRP A 76 3.12 8.09 -1.27
CA TRP A 76 3.61 8.82 -2.42
C TRP A 76 3.06 8.23 -3.72
N THR A 77 2.86 9.10 -4.71
CA THR A 77 2.43 8.72 -6.06
C THR A 77 3.54 9.02 -7.05
N TYR A 78 3.82 8.09 -7.93
CA TYR A 78 4.81 8.21 -9.00
C TYR A 78 4.22 7.78 -10.33
N TYR A 79 4.52 8.50 -11.41
CA TYR A 79 4.17 8.06 -12.77
C TYR A 79 5.28 7.20 -13.41
N ASP A 80 6.47 7.23 -12.83
CA ASP A 80 7.61 6.41 -13.25
C ASP A 80 7.80 5.24 -12.29
N LYS A 81 7.98 4.04 -12.85
CA LYS A 81 8.11 2.80 -12.08
C LYS A 81 9.42 2.75 -11.30
N HIS A 82 10.53 3.19 -11.89
CA HIS A 82 11.83 3.15 -11.25
C HIS A 82 11.90 4.11 -10.06
N LEU A 83 11.28 5.29 -10.15
CA LEU A 83 11.15 6.19 -9.00
C LEU A 83 10.32 5.58 -7.88
N ALA A 84 9.24 4.87 -8.21
CA ALA A 84 8.42 4.17 -7.24
C ALA A 84 9.19 3.03 -6.54
N GLU A 85 9.95 2.23 -7.29
CA GLU A 85 10.82 1.18 -6.77
C GLU A 85 11.94 1.75 -5.89
N SER A 86 12.57 2.85 -6.32
CA SER A 86 13.57 3.56 -5.53
C SER A 86 13.00 4.02 -4.18
N LYS A 87 11.79 4.61 -4.18
CA LYS A 87 11.12 5.00 -2.94
C LYS A 87 10.80 3.81 -2.05
N PHE A 88 10.30 2.71 -2.63
CA PHE A 88 10.01 1.49 -1.87
C PHE A 88 11.26 0.91 -1.21
N ASN A 89 12.39 0.90 -1.93
CA ASN A 89 13.68 0.46 -1.40
C ASN A 89 14.16 1.37 -0.25
N GLN A 90 14.02 2.68 -0.38
CA GLN A 90 14.33 3.64 0.68
C GLN A 90 13.56 3.33 1.97
N LEU A 91 12.24 3.08 1.88
CA LEU A 91 11.40 2.76 3.03
C LEU A 91 11.73 1.39 3.65
N THR A 92 12.21 0.45 2.83
CA THR A 92 12.56 -0.90 3.29
C THR A 92 13.94 -0.96 3.96
N GLN A 93 14.88 -0.12 3.50
CA GLN A 93 16.28 -0.10 3.98
C GLN A 93 16.54 0.77 5.21
N THR A 94 15.54 1.48 5.74
CA THR A 94 15.73 2.32 6.94
C THR A 94 16.08 1.41 8.14
N LEU A 95 17.35 1.38 8.55
CA LEU A 95 17.89 0.62 9.68
C LEU A 95 17.29 1.09 11.01
#